data_AF-A0A453S528-F1
#
_entry.id   AF-A0A453S528-F1
#
_cell.length_a   1.000
_cell.length_b   1.000
_cell.length_c   1.000
_cell.angle_alpha   90.00
_cell.angle_beta   90.00
_cell.angle_gamma   90.00
#
_symmetry.space_group_name_H-M   'P 1'
#
loop_
_entity.id
_entity.type
_entity.pdbx_description
1 polymer ?
#
loop_
_entity_poly.entity_id
_entity_poly.type
_entity_poly.pdbx_seq_one_letter_code
_entity_poly.pdbx_strand_id
1 'polypeptide(L)'
;MPLPNVYYCKMATTQDMPARVATIKDEMDARNGVELKCETVDALPELKQGHESCASKFNSGEYQVILRKELTKSDVANVGRIVLPKKDAEASLPPLCERDPVILQMDDMVLPITWKFKYRFWPNNKSRMYILDSTSEFVKTHGLQAGDALIIYKNPVPGKYIVRGEKAIQQTN
;
A
#
# COMPACT_ATOMS: atom_id res chain seq x y z
N MET A 1 -13.65 35.39 -3.82
CA MET A 1 -12.35 34.69 -3.78
C MET A 1 -12.46 33.55 -2.77
N PRO A 2 -12.33 32.28 -3.16
CA PRO A 2 -12.30 31.20 -2.17
C PRO A 2 -10.89 31.09 -1.57
N LEU A 3 -10.86 30.94 -0.25
CA LEU A 3 -9.64 30.75 0.56
C LEU A 3 -9.06 29.33 0.36
N PRO A 4 -7.75 29.12 0.57
CA PRO A 4 -7.14 27.80 0.49
C PRO A 4 -7.61 26.89 1.62
N ASN A 5 -7.83 25.60 1.31
CA ASN A 5 -8.11 24.53 2.26
C ASN A 5 -6.99 24.42 3.30
N VAL A 6 -7.18 25.06 4.45
CA VAL A 6 -6.36 24.82 5.64
C VAL A 6 -6.94 23.59 6.33
N TYR A 7 -6.26 22.46 6.22
CA TYR A 7 -6.54 21.28 7.02
C TYR A 7 -6.19 21.59 8.49
N TYR A 8 -7.18 22.03 9.27
CA TYR A 8 -7.04 22.15 10.72
C TYR A 8 -7.17 20.76 11.36
N CYS A 9 -6.09 20.27 11.97
CA CYS A 9 -6.13 19.13 12.87
C CYS A 9 -6.80 19.57 14.18
N LYS A 10 -8.01 19.08 14.44
CA LYS A 10 -8.80 19.42 15.63
C LYS A 10 -8.22 18.65 16.82
N MET A 11 -7.57 19.35 17.75
CA MET A 11 -7.07 18.78 19.01
C MET A 11 -8.25 18.28 19.85
N ALA A 12 -8.30 16.99 20.18
CA ALA A 12 -9.21 16.44 21.17
C ALA A 12 -8.41 16.01 22.41
N THR A 13 -8.76 16.58 23.56
CA THR A 13 -8.12 16.43 24.87
C THR A 13 -8.53 15.13 25.59
N THR A 14 -7.56 14.55 26.30
CA THR A 14 -7.57 13.32 27.11
C THR A 14 -8.50 13.33 28.33
N GLN A 15 -9.26 12.25 28.55
CA GLN A 15 -9.72 11.62 29.83
C GLN A 15 -10.78 10.57 29.43
N ASP A 16 -10.82 9.30 29.83
CA ASP A 16 -10.59 8.62 31.10
C ASP A 16 -10.63 7.09 30.82
N MET A 17 -9.81 6.26 31.50
CA MET A 17 -9.90 4.79 31.46
C MET A 17 -10.54 4.30 32.76
N PRO A 18 -11.29 3.17 32.74
CA PRO A 18 -10.85 2.09 33.63
C PRO A 18 -10.92 0.69 33.03
N ALA A 19 -10.01 -0.15 33.53
CA ALA A 19 -9.88 -1.57 33.30
C ALA A 19 -11.01 -2.38 33.97
N ARG A 20 -11.41 -3.51 33.35
CA ARG A 20 -11.93 -4.67 34.08
C ARG A 20 -11.46 -5.98 33.43
N VAL A 21 -10.76 -6.78 34.23
CA VAL A 21 -10.48 -8.21 34.07
C VAL A 21 -11.59 -9.00 34.76
N ALA A 22 -12.07 -10.12 34.18
CA ALA A 22 -12.32 -11.40 34.87
C ALA A 22 -13.21 -12.40 34.07
N THR A 23 -12.58 -13.53 33.72
CA THR A 23 -12.98 -14.93 33.99
C THR A 23 -14.03 -15.67 33.13
N ILE A 24 -13.59 -16.87 32.73
CA ILE A 24 -14.19 -18.00 32.01
C ILE A 24 -15.30 -18.68 32.84
N LYS A 25 -16.36 -19.16 32.17
CA LYS A 25 -17.05 -20.42 32.51
C LYS A 25 -17.49 -21.15 31.24
N ASP A 26 -17.14 -22.43 31.21
CA ASP A 26 -17.47 -23.49 30.26
C ASP A 26 -18.98 -23.70 30.05
N GLU A 27 -19.38 -24.22 28.88
CA GLU A 27 -20.15 -25.47 28.79
C GLU A 27 -20.23 -26.00 27.34
N MET A 28 -20.28 -27.33 27.24
CA MET A 28 -20.06 -28.22 26.09
C MET A 28 -21.36 -28.69 25.41
N ASP A 29 -21.18 -29.52 24.37
CA ASP A 29 -22.12 -30.42 23.65
C ASP A 29 -22.91 -29.78 22.48
N ALA A 30 -23.13 -30.43 21.32
CA ALA A 30 -22.76 -31.75 20.82
C ALA A 30 -22.81 -31.78 19.27
N ARG A 31 -21.95 -32.64 18.70
CA ARG A 31 -22.06 -33.45 17.47
C ARG A 31 -23.26 -33.21 16.53
N ASN A 32 -22.97 -32.98 15.24
CA ASN A 32 -23.37 -33.93 14.18
C ASN A 32 -22.51 -33.73 12.93
N GLY A 33 -21.88 -34.80 12.46
CA GLY A 33 -21.18 -34.87 11.17
C GLY A 33 -21.98 -35.72 10.20
N VAL A 34 -21.96 -35.37 8.91
CA VAL A 34 -22.13 -36.30 7.78
C VAL A 34 -21.21 -35.83 6.65
N GLU A 35 -20.62 -36.83 6.01
CA GLU A 35 -19.49 -36.87 5.09
C GLU A 35 -19.88 -36.74 3.60
N LEU A 36 -18.92 -36.29 2.78
CA LEU A 36 -18.69 -36.38 1.31
C LEU A 36 -19.85 -36.61 0.32
N LYS A 37 -19.81 -35.92 -0.85
CA LYS A 37 -19.33 -36.50 -2.13
C LYS A 37 -19.39 -35.51 -3.33
N CYS A 38 -18.51 -35.74 -4.29
CA CYS A 38 -18.15 -34.99 -5.50
C CYS A 38 -18.81 -35.55 -6.80
N GLU A 39 -18.70 -34.75 -7.89
CA GLU A 39 -18.55 -35.09 -9.34
C GLU A 39 -19.56 -34.48 -10.37
N THR A 40 -18.98 -33.67 -11.29
CA THR A 40 -19.11 -33.45 -12.76
C THR A 40 -20.44 -33.66 -13.52
N VAL A 41 -20.89 -32.68 -14.35
CA VAL A 41 -20.84 -32.64 -15.85
C VAL A 41 -21.56 -31.41 -16.48
N ASP A 42 -20.87 -30.81 -17.46
CA ASP A 42 -21.25 -30.04 -18.67
C ASP A 42 -22.57 -29.26 -18.82
N ALA A 43 -22.45 -27.96 -19.15
CA ALA A 43 -22.89 -27.31 -20.41
C ALA A 43 -23.28 -25.82 -20.23
N LEU A 44 -22.72 -24.98 -21.11
CA LEU A 44 -22.90 -23.54 -21.26
C LEU A 44 -24.36 -23.15 -21.62
N PRO A 45 -24.82 -21.95 -21.25
CA PRO A 45 -25.00 -20.97 -22.32
C PRO A 45 -24.49 -19.55 -21.97
N GLU A 46 -24.11 -18.86 -23.03
CA GLU A 46 -23.50 -17.54 -23.08
C GLU A 46 -24.37 -16.42 -22.47
N LEU A 47 -23.76 -15.56 -21.66
CA LEU A 47 -24.19 -14.16 -21.52
C LEU A 47 -23.00 -13.24 -21.78
N LYS A 48 -23.04 -12.56 -22.93
CA LYS A 48 -22.12 -11.51 -23.32
C LYS A 48 -22.28 -10.33 -22.35
N GLN A 49 -21.28 -10.06 -21.52
CA GLN A 49 -21.02 -8.73 -20.99
C GLN A 49 -19.52 -8.50 -21.10
N GLY A 50 -19.12 -7.85 -22.20
CA GLY A 50 -17.87 -7.14 -22.19
C GLY A 50 -17.98 -5.99 -21.19
N HIS A 51 -16.89 -5.72 -20.49
CA HIS A 51 -16.43 -4.37 -20.23
C HIS A 51 -15.00 -4.41 -19.68
N GLU A 52 -14.22 -3.48 -20.23
CA GLU A 52 -13.03 -2.84 -19.67
C GLU A 52 -11.83 -3.70 -19.26
N SER A 53 -11.07 -4.12 -20.29
CA SER A 53 -9.61 -4.06 -20.17
C SER A 53 -9.20 -2.59 -19.98
N CYS A 54 -9.10 -2.15 -18.73
CA CYS A 54 -8.50 -0.87 -18.39
C CYS A 54 -6.98 -1.02 -18.33
N ALA A 55 -6.36 -1.36 -19.46
CA ALA A 55 -4.98 -0.95 -19.68
C ALA A 55 -5.01 0.57 -19.91
N SER A 56 -5.13 1.35 -18.83
CA SER A 56 -5.01 2.80 -18.87
C SER A 56 -3.65 3.13 -19.49
N LYS A 57 -3.67 3.60 -20.74
CA LYS A 57 -2.50 4.14 -21.43
C LYS A 57 -2.00 5.33 -20.60
N PHE A 58 -0.96 5.13 -19.80
CA PHE A 58 -0.34 6.21 -19.05
C PHE A 58 0.26 7.20 -20.05
N ASN A 59 -0.30 8.41 -20.13
CA ASN A 59 0.28 9.49 -20.92
C ASN A 59 1.65 9.84 -20.34
N SER A 60 2.72 9.50 -21.07
CA SER A 60 4.12 9.64 -20.64
C SER A 60 4.52 11.09 -20.27
N GLY A 61 3.73 12.09 -20.67
CA GLY A 61 4.02 13.52 -20.46
C GLY A 61 3.47 14.15 -19.18
N GLU A 62 2.66 13.43 -18.38
CA GLU A 62 1.92 14.05 -17.26
C GLU A 62 2.52 13.74 -15.88
N TYR A 63 3.37 12.73 -15.75
CA TYR A 63 3.79 12.20 -14.44
C TYR A 63 5.16 12.72 -14.01
N GLN A 64 5.23 13.34 -12.83
CA GLN A 64 6.49 13.78 -12.23
C GLN A 64 7.01 12.73 -11.25
N VAL A 65 8.28 12.34 -11.39
CA VAL A 65 8.98 11.54 -10.38
C VAL A 65 9.12 12.38 -9.11
N ILE A 66 8.58 11.87 -8.00
CA ILE A 66 8.65 12.56 -6.71
C ILE A 66 9.55 11.86 -5.69
N LEU A 67 9.78 10.56 -5.87
CA LEU A 67 10.58 9.76 -4.95
C LEU A 67 11.18 8.58 -5.71
N ARG A 68 12.48 8.37 -5.52
CA ARG A 68 13.18 7.16 -5.95
C ARG A 68 13.87 6.53 -4.77
N LYS A 69 13.59 5.25 -4.53
CA LYS A 69 14.18 4.46 -3.45
C LYS A 69 14.83 3.22 -4.05
N GLU A 70 16.14 3.14 -3.97
CA GLU A 70 16.87 1.89 -4.21
C GLU A 70 16.57 0.92 -3.07
N LEU A 71 16.10 -0.27 -3.43
CA LEU A 71 15.66 -1.29 -2.50
C LEU A 71 16.87 -1.97 -1.89
N THR A 72 16.92 -1.96 -0.57
CA THR A 72 17.93 -2.69 0.21
C THR A 72 17.45 -4.11 0.54
N LYS A 73 18.34 -4.95 1.06
CA LYS A 73 17.98 -6.31 1.51
C LYS A 73 16.83 -6.33 2.52
N SER A 74 16.74 -5.32 3.40
CA SER A 74 15.63 -5.19 4.35
C SER A 74 14.31 -4.78 3.70
N ASP A 75 14.37 -4.01 2.62
CA ASP A 75 13.18 -3.50 1.92
C ASP A 75 12.45 -4.60 1.14
N VAL A 76 13.20 -5.57 0.60
CA VAL A 76 12.66 -6.75 -0.12
C VAL A 76 12.45 -7.98 0.78
N ALA A 77 12.70 -7.85 2.08
CA ALA A 77 12.49 -8.94 3.04
C ALA A 77 10.98 -9.21 3.25
N ASN A 78 10.66 -10.37 3.83
CA ASN A 78 9.28 -10.80 4.13
C ASN A 78 8.51 -9.88 5.08
N VAL A 79 9.15 -8.86 5.68
CA VAL A 79 8.50 -7.88 6.55
C VAL A 79 7.55 -6.98 5.75
N GLY A 80 7.82 -6.75 4.45
CA GLY A 80 6.97 -5.93 3.58
C GLY A 80 6.93 -4.46 3.98
N ARG A 81 8.11 -3.91 4.35
CA ARG A 81 8.30 -2.52 4.74
C ARG A 81 9.45 -1.92 3.94
N ILE A 82 9.21 -0.77 3.34
CA ILE A 82 10.23 -0.01 2.62
C ILE A 82 10.46 1.31 3.33
N VAL A 83 11.73 1.60 3.66
CA VAL A 83 12.10 2.88 4.26
C VAL A 83 12.29 3.95 3.18
N LEU A 84 11.48 5.00 3.24
CA LEU A 84 11.45 6.07 2.25
C LEU A 84 12.49 7.17 2.57
N PRO A 85 13.12 7.79 1.55
CA PRO A 85 13.96 8.97 1.74
C PRO A 85 13.16 10.12 2.37
N LYS A 86 13.65 10.64 3.51
CA LYS A 86 12.95 11.68 4.29
C LYS A 86 12.63 12.92 3.47
N LYS A 87 13.62 13.45 2.74
CA LYS A 87 13.49 14.71 1.98
C LYS A 87 12.36 14.64 0.95
N ASP A 88 12.32 13.55 0.20
CA ASP A 88 11.33 13.35 -0.86
C ASP A 88 9.92 13.10 -0.28
N ALA A 89 9.85 12.32 0.82
CA ALA A 89 8.61 12.03 1.51
C ALA A 89 7.95 13.30 2.10
N GLU A 90 8.72 14.16 2.77
CA GLU A 90 8.21 15.41 3.35
C GLU A 90 7.82 16.45 2.29
N ALA A 91 8.50 16.47 1.14
CA ALA A 91 8.25 17.43 0.08
C ALA A 91 7.01 17.09 -0.76
N SER A 92 6.77 15.81 -1.01
CA SER A 92 5.86 15.39 -2.08
C SER A 92 4.72 14.47 -1.66
N LEU A 93 4.85 13.74 -0.53
CA LEU A 93 3.79 12.87 -0.01
C LEU A 93 2.89 13.64 0.97
N PRO A 94 1.68 13.14 1.26
CA PRO A 94 0.77 13.80 2.20
C PRO A 94 1.43 13.96 3.58
N PRO A 95 1.27 15.12 4.24
CA PRO A 95 1.85 15.32 5.57
C PRO A 95 1.24 14.37 6.59
N LEU A 96 2.09 13.77 7.42
CA LEU A 96 1.67 12.91 8.53
C LEU A 96 1.64 13.72 9.82
N CYS A 97 0.46 14.01 10.35
CA CYS A 97 0.30 14.79 11.58
C CYS A 97 0.47 13.94 12.86
N GLU A 98 0.03 12.68 12.85
CA GLU A 98 0.00 11.77 14.01
C GLU A 98 0.66 10.42 13.72
N ARG A 99 0.59 9.48 14.69
CA ARG A 99 1.06 8.09 14.50
C ARG A 99 0.14 7.26 13.60
N ASP A 100 -1.00 7.81 13.20
CA ASP A 100 -1.97 7.10 12.39
C ASP A 100 -1.48 6.93 10.95
N PRO A 101 -1.49 5.69 10.43
CA PRO A 101 -1.08 5.42 9.07
C PRO A 101 -2.09 5.99 8.07
N VAL A 102 -1.61 6.62 7.01
CA VAL A 102 -2.41 7.03 5.86
C VAL A 102 -2.35 5.94 4.80
N ILE A 103 -3.49 5.56 4.23
CA ILE A 103 -3.52 4.63 3.09
C ILE A 103 -3.22 5.42 1.82
N LEU A 104 -2.10 5.11 1.16
CA LEU A 104 -1.77 5.64 -0.16
C LEU A 104 -2.21 4.63 -1.22
N GLN A 105 -3.16 5.03 -2.05
CA GLN A 105 -3.52 4.30 -3.26
C GLN A 105 -2.60 4.73 -4.38
N MET A 106 -1.89 3.78 -4.97
CA MET A 106 -0.98 4.02 -6.08
C MET A 106 -1.32 3.07 -7.22
N ASP A 107 -1.62 3.64 -8.39
CA ASP A 107 -1.82 2.81 -9.58
C ASP A 107 -0.46 2.30 -10.07
N ASP A 108 -0.41 1.04 -10.49
CA ASP A 108 0.80 0.49 -11.06
C ASP A 108 1.02 1.01 -12.48
N MET A 109 2.25 1.38 -12.80
CA MET A 109 2.58 1.91 -14.13
C MET A 109 2.57 0.82 -15.23
N VAL A 110 2.75 -0.45 -14.86
CA VAL A 110 2.91 -1.58 -15.78
C VAL A 110 1.70 -2.50 -15.75
N LEU A 111 1.16 -2.77 -14.56
CA LEU A 111 0.04 -3.68 -14.35
C LEU A 111 -1.28 -2.92 -14.15
N PRO A 112 -2.43 -3.49 -14.50
CA PRO A 112 -3.74 -2.89 -14.21
C PRO A 112 -4.14 -3.16 -12.75
N ILE A 113 -3.26 -2.82 -11.80
CA ILE A 113 -3.43 -3.07 -10.37
C ILE A 113 -3.28 -1.74 -9.62
N THR A 114 -4.15 -1.49 -8.65
CA THR A 114 -3.99 -0.39 -7.69
C THR A 114 -3.49 -0.94 -6.36
N TRP A 115 -2.29 -0.52 -5.97
CA TRP A 115 -1.68 -0.90 -4.71
C TRP A 115 -2.19 -0.02 -3.57
N LYS A 116 -2.45 -0.64 -2.41
CA LYS A 116 -2.84 0.04 -1.18
C LYS A 116 -1.71 -0.06 -0.16
N PHE A 117 -0.89 0.97 -0.10
CA PHE A 117 0.22 1.01 0.84
C PHE A 117 -0.15 1.75 2.12
N LYS A 118 0.41 1.30 3.24
CA LYS A 118 0.27 1.98 4.53
C LYS A 118 1.46 2.92 4.73
N TYR A 119 1.23 4.21 4.59
CA TYR A 119 2.25 5.24 4.77
C TYR A 119 2.22 5.76 6.21
N ARG A 120 3.35 5.67 6.90
CA ARG A 120 3.50 6.10 8.30
C ARG A 120 4.93 6.54 8.57
N PHE A 121 5.18 7.06 9.78
CA PHE A 121 6.53 7.32 10.24
C PHE A 121 6.84 6.65 11.57
N TRP A 122 8.13 6.38 11.81
CA TRP A 122 8.67 6.09 13.14
C TRP A 122 9.37 7.32 13.70
N PRO A 123 9.20 7.62 15.00
CA PRO A 123 10.03 8.60 15.69
C PRO A 123 11.51 8.19 15.62
N ASN A 124 12.39 9.12 15.27
CA ASN A 124 13.83 8.92 15.27
C ASN A 124 14.53 10.15 15.86
N ASN A 125 14.83 10.12 17.16
CA ASN A 125 15.33 11.28 17.92
C ASN A 125 14.40 12.49 17.77
N LYS A 126 14.92 13.64 17.29
CA LYS A 126 14.15 14.85 16.97
C LYS A 126 13.59 14.85 15.54
N SER A 127 13.65 13.72 14.84
CA SER A 127 13.26 13.55 13.44
C SER A 127 12.27 12.39 13.29
N ARG A 128 11.94 12.08 12.05
CA ARG A 128 11.04 11.01 11.64
C ARG A 128 11.72 10.15 10.57
N MET A 129 11.39 8.86 10.55
CA MET A 129 11.75 7.92 9.48
C MET A 129 10.46 7.47 8.81
N TYR A 130 10.35 7.69 7.51
CA TYR A 130 9.14 7.41 6.74
C TYR A 130 9.16 5.99 6.20
N ILE A 131 8.03 5.30 6.31
CA ILE A 131 7.91 3.88 5.98
C ILE A 131 6.64 3.65 5.17
N LEU A 132 6.80 2.84 4.13
CA LEU A 132 5.73 2.27 3.35
C LEU A 132 5.57 0.80 3.75
N ASP A 133 4.50 0.49 4.46
CA ASP A 133 4.11 -0.87 4.84
C ASP A 133 3.19 -1.50 3.78
N SER A 134 3.01 -2.83 3.86
CA SER A 134 2.21 -3.62 2.92
C SER A 134 2.77 -3.65 1.50
N THR A 135 4.11 -3.58 1.37
CA THR A 135 4.81 -3.60 0.07
C THR A 135 5.22 -5.00 -0.37
N SER A 136 5.04 -6.03 0.46
CA SER A 136 5.48 -7.39 0.18
C SER A 136 4.87 -7.96 -1.10
N GLU A 137 3.58 -7.70 -1.33
CA GLU A 137 2.88 -8.20 -2.52
C GLU A 137 3.42 -7.50 -3.78
N PHE A 138 3.55 -6.17 -3.74
CA PHE A 138 4.17 -5.40 -4.82
C PHE A 138 5.57 -5.92 -5.18
N VAL A 139 6.44 -6.11 -4.18
CA VAL A 139 7.80 -6.63 -4.39
C VAL A 139 7.77 -8.01 -5.06
N LYS A 140 6.88 -8.91 -4.62
CA LYS A 140 6.75 -10.26 -5.19
C LYS A 140 6.20 -10.23 -6.61
N THR A 141 5.14 -9.49 -6.87
CA THR A 141 4.49 -9.39 -8.18
C THR A 141 5.43 -8.82 -9.24
N HIS A 142 6.25 -7.82 -8.87
CA HIS A 142 7.28 -7.26 -9.77
C HIS A 142 8.63 -8.00 -9.69
N GLY A 143 8.70 -9.06 -8.88
CA GLY A 143 9.90 -9.88 -8.67
C GLY A 143 11.12 -9.09 -8.17
N LEU A 144 10.93 -7.97 -7.46
CA LEU A 144 11.98 -7.02 -7.12
C LEU A 144 12.98 -7.60 -6.09
N GLN A 145 14.25 -7.22 -6.25
CA GLN A 145 15.36 -7.66 -5.41
C GLN A 145 16.17 -6.47 -4.89
N ALA A 146 17.12 -6.72 -3.99
CA ALA A 146 18.02 -5.68 -3.52
C ALA A 146 18.84 -5.13 -4.70
N GLY A 147 18.94 -3.80 -4.81
CA GLY A 147 19.54 -3.09 -5.94
C GLY A 147 18.52 -2.62 -7.00
N ASP A 148 17.33 -3.23 -7.05
CA ASP A 148 16.22 -2.69 -7.85
C ASP A 148 15.69 -1.39 -7.20
N ALA A 149 14.86 -0.63 -7.91
CA ALA A 149 14.31 0.63 -7.40
C ALA A 149 12.78 0.66 -7.37
N LEU A 150 12.24 1.27 -6.32
CA LEU A 150 10.86 1.74 -6.23
C LEU A 150 10.83 3.20 -6.66
N ILE A 151 10.00 3.52 -7.65
CA ILE A 151 9.79 4.90 -8.11
C ILE A 151 8.32 5.26 -7.90
N ILE A 152 8.09 6.41 -7.27
CA ILE A 152 6.76 6.98 -7.09
C ILE A 152 6.65 8.23 -7.95
N TYR A 153 5.57 8.30 -8.71
CA TYR A 153 5.21 9.43 -9.53
C TYR A 153 3.95 10.10 -8.98
N LYS A 154 3.85 11.41 -9.22
CA LYS A 154 2.67 12.21 -8.92
C LYS A 154 1.94 12.53 -10.23
N ASN A 155 0.63 12.32 -10.25
CA ASN A 155 -0.26 12.74 -11.33
C ASN A 155 -0.53 14.26 -11.21
N PRO A 156 -0.79 14.98 -12.32
CA PRO A 156 -1.23 16.38 -12.26
C PRO A 156 -2.55 16.53 -11.48
N VAL A 157 -3.40 15.50 -11.50
CA VAL A 157 -4.58 15.39 -10.67
C VAL A 157 -4.14 15.20 -9.21
N PRO A 158 -4.56 16.10 -8.29
CA PRO A 158 -4.13 16.04 -6.89
C PRO A 158 -4.58 14.74 -6.22
N GLY A 159 -3.70 14.18 -5.39
CA GLY A 159 -3.99 12.99 -4.58
C GLY A 159 -3.83 11.65 -5.31
N LYS A 160 -3.53 11.65 -6.60
CA LYS A 160 -3.29 10.42 -7.37
C LYS A 160 -1.79 10.17 -7.56
N TYR A 161 -1.36 9.00 -7.12
CA TYR A 161 0.04 8.55 -7.21
C TYR A 161 0.14 7.33 -8.12
N ILE A 162 1.30 7.15 -8.72
CA ILE A 162 1.65 5.97 -9.51
C ILE A 162 2.92 5.37 -8.94
N VAL A 163 3.01 4.05 -8.95
CA VAL A 163 4.20 3.31 -8.52
C VAL A 163 4.78 2.49 -9.68
N ARG A 164 6.10 2.40 -9.72
CA ARG A 164 6.84 1.55 -10.65
C ARG A 164 7.98 0.83 -9.94
N GLY A 165 8.10 -0.47 -10.21
CA GLY A 165 9.30 -1.24 -9.92
C GLY A 165 10.26 -1.16 -11.12
N GLU A 166 11.46 -0.64 -10.91
CA GLU A 166 12.52 -0.56 -11.90
C GLU A 166 13.60 -1.60 -11.58
N LYS A 167 13.89 -2.48 -12.55
CA LYS A 167 14.97 -3.46 -12.43
C LYS A 167 16.32 -2.81 -12.59
N ALA A 168 17.27 -3.18 -11.74
CA ALA A 168 18.66 -2.79 -11.93
C ALA A 168 19.18 -3.36 -13.25
N ILE A 169 19.84 -2.53 -14.05
CA ILE A 169 20.56 -3.00 -15.23
C ILE A 169 21.79 -3.74 -14.69
N GLN A 170 21.71 -5.07 -14.64
CA GLN A 170 22.89 -5.88 -14.39
C GLN A 170 23.82 -5.71 -15.60
N GLN A 171 24.93 -5.00 -15.40
CA GLN A 171 26.03 -5.03 -16.36
C GLN A 171 26.60 -6.45 -16.33
N THR A 172 26.11 -7.31 -17.22
CA THR A 172 26.83 -8.51 -17.61
C THR A 172 28.11 -8.06 -18.30
N ASN A 173 29.23 -8.11 -17.56
CA ASN A 173 30.58 -8.10 -18.12
C ASN A 173 30.86 -9.45 -18.80
#